data_AF-X1QF37-F1
#
_entry.id   AF-X1QF37-F1
#
_cell.length_a   1.000
_cell.length_b   1.000
_cell.length_c   1.000
_cell.angle_alpha   90.00
_cell.angle_beta   90.00
_cell.angle_gamma   90.00
#
_symmetry.space_group_name_H-M   'P 1'
#
loop_
_entity.id
_entity.type
_entity.pdbx_description
1 polymer ?
#
loop_
_entity_poly.entity_id
_entity_poly.type
_entity_poly.pdbx_seq_one_letter_code
_entity_poly.pdbx_strand_id
1 'polypeptide(L)'
;MPREEHRGCEFTDIQCRLGAGSKVLRHWLIDPTRFRLPAANFPGEAFEGIFYTLDFDRNVEESAYCQEHIPFRWDTTTDIEVIVDWFHTGADAGTVVWGIEYKSITTGETFAPPTVTITQTTAVGTAANVLLRTTFTSKILAANLAPEDVIAIRFYRKAADAADTLDEDARVVNVHFHFTMDKFGKDI
;
A
#
# COMPACT_ATOMS: atom_id res chain seq x y z
N MET A 1 -61.69 -11.36 -34.54
CA MET A 1 -61.35 -10.55 -33.35
C MET A 1 -59.84 -10.59 -33.20
N PRO A 2 -59.11 -9.47 -33.30
CA PRO A 2 -57.66 -9.45 -33.08
C PRO A 2 -57.37 -9.38 -31.57
N ARG A 3 -56.39 -10.18 -31.14
CA ARG A 3 -55.93 -10.35 -29.76
C ARG A 3 -55.02 -9.19 -29.39
N GLU A 4 -55.34 -8.46 -28.31
CA GLU A 4 -54.47 -7.40 -27.78
C GLU A 4 -53.18 -8.00 -27.23
N GLU A 5 -52.04 -7.61 -27.80
CA GLU A 5 -50.71 -7.95 -27.30
C GLU A 5 -50.36 -7.02 -26.13
N HIS A 6 -50.23 -7.60 -24.94
CA HIS A 6 -49.70 -6.94 -23.76
C HIS A 6 -48.24 -6.54 -24.01
N ARG A 7 -47.99 -5.24 -24.22
CA ARG A 7 -46.63 -4.70 -24.23
C ARG A 7 -46.08 -4.73 -22.81
N GLY A 8 -45.19 -5.68 -22.55
CA GLY A 8 -44.36 -5.70 -21.35
C GLY A 8 -43.49 -4.44 -21.28
N CYS A 9 -43.32 -3.90 -20.09
CA CYS A 9 -42.33 -2.86 -19.84
C CYS A 9 -40.94 -3.51 -19.90
N GLU A 10 -40.17 -3.25 -20.96
CA GLU A 10 -38.76 -3.61 -21.03
C GLU A 10 -37.92 -2.47 -20.46
N PHE A 11 -37.27 -2.72 -19.33
CA PHE A 11 -36.19 -1.88 -18.84
C PHE A 11 -34.94 -2.22 -19.64
N THR A 12 -34.65 -1.43 -20.67
CA THR A 12 -33.54 -1.70 -21.60
C THR A 12 -32.18 -1.25 -21.10
N ASP A 13 -32.10 -0.42 -20.04
CA ASP A 13 -30.83 -0.01 -19.45
C ASP A 13 -30.96 0.43 -17.99
N ILE A 14 -30.34 -0.31 -17.07
CA ILE A 14 -30.07 0.16 -15.70
C ILE A 14 -28.68 0.79 -15.70
N GLN A 15 -28.62 2.11 -15.92
CA GLN A 15 -27.36 2.86 -15.80
C GLN A 15 -27.23 3.45 -14.39
N CYS A 16 -26.24 2.96 -13.63
CA CYS A 16 -25.81 3.62 -12.40
C CYS A 16 -24.91 4.81 -12.77
N ARG A 17 -25.44 6.04 -12.68
CA ARG A 17 -24.66 7.26 -12.90
C ARG A 17 -24.07 7.72 -11.59
N LEU A 18 -22.74 7.76 -11.51
CA LEU A 18 -22.03 8.40 -10.41
C LEU A 18 -22.14 9.92 -10.61
N GLY A 19 -22.67 10.63 -9.61
CA GLY A 19 -22.80 12.09 -9.64
C GLY A 19 -21.45 12.79 -9.63
N ALA A 20 -21.41 14.04 -10.07
CA ALA A 20 -20.24 14.90 -9.92
C ALA A 20 -19.82 14.97 -8.44
N GLY A 21 -18.55 14.67 -8.15
CA GLY A 21 -18.02 14.60 -6.78
C GLY A 21 -18.12 13.22 -6.11
N SER A 22 -18.54 12.18 -6.84
CA SER A 22 -18.47 10.80 -6.32
C SER A 22 -17.03 10.40 -6.04
N LYS A 23 -16.76 10.01 -4.79
CA LYS A 23 -15.45 9.54 -4.34
C LYS A 23 -15.45 8.01 -4.23
N VAL A 24 -14.39 7.38 -4.71
CA VAL A 24 -14.18 5.94 -4.60
C VAL A 24 -12.83 5.68 -3.94
N LEU A 25 -12.83 4.89 -2.87
CA LEU A 25 -11.59 4.40 -2.27
C LEU A 25 -11.02 3.27 -3.12
N ARG A 26 -9.73 3.36 -3.42
CA ARG A 26 -8.96 2.33 -4.11
C ARG A 26 -7.68 2.06 -3.34
N HIS A 27 -6.99 0.98 -3.73
CA HIS A 27 -5.67 0.69 -3.20
C HIS A 27 -4.74 0.12 -4.26
N TRP A 28 -3.44 0.32 -4.06
CA TRP A 28 -2.43 -0.58 -4.61
C TRP A 28 -2.12 -1.63 -3.56
N LEU A 29 -2.31 -2.88 -3.95
CA LEU A 29 -1.84 -4.02 -3.17
C LEU A 29 -0.52 -4.47 -3.80
N ILE A 30 0.55 -4.31 -3.03
CA ILE A 30 1.90 -4.74 -3.38
C ILE A 30 2.17 -6.01 -2.59
N ASP A 31 2.13 -7.13 -3.29
CA ASP A 31 2.54 -8.41 -2.75
C ASP A 31 4.08 -8.56 -2.81
N PRO A 32 4.66 -9.46 -1.99
CA PRO A 32 6.08 -9.79 -1.98
C PRO A 32 6.73 -10.00 -3.37
N THR A 33 6.02 -10.54 -4.37
CA THR A 33 6.62 -10.78 -5.70
C THR A 33 6.78 -9.52 -6.54
N ARG A 34 6.05 -8.44 -6.20
CA ARG A 34 6.13 -7.16 -6.89
C ARG A 34 7.24 -6.26 -6.37
N PHE A 35 7.80 -6.59 -5.22
CA PHE A 35 8.99 -5.91 -4.74
C PHE A 35 10.24 -6.29 -5.53
N ARG A 36 11.17 -5.35 -5.61
CA ARG A 36 12.53 -5.53 -6.09
C ARG A 36 13.46 -5.54 -4.88
N LEU A 37 14.24 -6.59 -4.77
CA LEU A 37 15.21 -6.74 -3.69
C LEU A 37 16.54 -6.07 -4.06
N PRO A 38 17.18 -5.35 -3.12
CA PRO A 38 18.50 -4.78 -3.33
C PRO A 38 19.59 -5.86 -3.39
N ALA A 39 20.79 -5.46 -3.81
CA ALA A 39 21.95 -6.35 -3.87
C ALA A 39 22.54 -6.74 -2.49
N ALA A 40 22.20 -5.98 -1.44
CA ALA A 40 22.62 -6.21 -0.05
C ALA A 40 21.50 -5.74 0.89
N ASN A 41 21.43 -6.34 2.08
CA ASN A 41 20.38 -6.09 3.06
C ASN A 41 18.98 -6.26 2.44
N PHE A 42 18.77 -7.39 1.77
CA PHE A 42 17.47 -7.80 1.25
C PHE A 42 16.79 -8.71 2.28
N PRO A 43 15.47 -8.62 2.47
CA PRO A 43 14.73 -9.54 3.31
C PRO A 43 14.82 -10.97 2.77
N GLY A 44 14.75 -11.95 3.68
CA GLY A 44 14.62 -13.35 3.32
C GLY A 44 13.34 -13.61 2.53
N GLU A 45 13.39 -14.54 1.58
CA GLU A 45 12.22 -14.96 0.80
C GLU A 45 11.77 -16.36 1.26
N ALA A 46 10.51 -16.49 1.68
CA ALA A 46 9.99 -17.73 2.22
C ALA A 46 8.53 -18.00 1.81
N PHE A 47 8.06 -19.20 2.15
CA PHE A 47 6.64 -19.56 2.05
C PHE A 47 6.12 -20.02 3.40
N GLU A 48 4.98 -19.47 3.80
CA GLU A 48 4.16 -19.99 4.89
C GLU A 48 2.92 -20.68 4.27
N GLY A 49 2.98 -22.00 4.14
CA GLY A 49 2.03 -22.76 3.34
C GLY A 49 2.07 -22.34 1.88
N ILE A 50 1.05 -21.61 1.42
CA ILE A 50 0.96 -21.08 0.04
C ILE A 50 1.10 -19.54 -0.02
N PHE A 51 1.33 -18.89 1.13
CA PHE A 51 1.62 -17.47 1.18
C PHE A 51 3.11 -17.24 0.98
N TYR A 52 3.47 -16.45 -0.04
CA TYR A 52 4.83 -15.97 -0.22
C TYR A 52 5.09 -14.80 0.75
N THR A 53 6.25 -14.78 1.41
CA THR A 53 6.58 -13.77 2.42
C THR A 53 7.96 -13.16 2.19
N LEU A 54 8.10 -11.89 2.60
CA LEU A 54 9.40 -11.25 2.82
C LEU A 54 9.66 -11.19 4.32
N ASP A 55 10.74 -11.83 4.76
CA ASP A 55 11.11 -12.02 6.15
C ASP A 55 12.19 -10.99 6.50
N PHE A 56 11.85 -10.00 7.32
CA PHE A 56 12.74 -8.92 7.70
C PHE A 56 13.45 -9.21 9.03
N ASP A 57 14.78 -9.36 8.96
CA ASP A 57 15.66 -9.69 10.08
C ASP A 57 15.74 -8.56 11.13
N ARG A 58 16.00 -8.95 12.37
CA ARG A 58 16.14 -8.04 13.52
C ARG A 58 17.50 -7.33 13.57
N ASN A 59 18.56 -7.98 13.13
CA ASN A 59 19.93 -7.52 13.31
C ASN A 59 20.40 -6.66 12.13
N VAL A 60 19.72 -6.75 10.98
CA VAL A 60 20.06 -6.02 9.76
C VAL A 60 18.87 -5.20 9.29
N GLU A 61 19.09 -3.92 8.95
CA GLU A 61 18.06 -3.10 8.31
C GLU A 61 17.88 -3.51 6.84
N GLU A 62 16.98 -4.47 6.62
CA GLU A 62 16.64 -4.99 5.32
C GLU A 62 15.55 -4.18 4.62
N SER A 63 15.59 -4.12 3.30
CA SER A 63 14.68 -3.30 2.51
C SER A 63 14.26 -3.91 1.19
N ALA A 64 13.10 -3.46 0.70
CA ALA A 64 12.49 -3.86 -0.55
C ALA A 64 11.95 -2.62 -1.29
N TYR A 65 12.03 -2.61 -2.62
CA TYR A 65 11.72 -1.44 -3.44
C TYR A 65 10.55 -1.72 -4.38
N CYS A 66 9.66 -0.76 -4.56
CA CYS A 66 8.65 -0.80 -5.62
C CYS A 66 8.52 0.56 -6.29
N GLN A 67 7.93 0.56 -7.49
CA GLN A 67 7.65 1.76 -8.26
C GLN A 67 6.24 1.66 -8.79
N GLU A 68 5.48 2.74 -8.63
CA GLU A 68 4.11 2.82 -9.11
C GLU A 68 3.89 4.20 -9.76
N HIS A 69 2.74 4.37 -10.39
CA HIS A 69 2.35 5.61 -11.03
C HIS A 69 1.15 6.21 -10.32
N ILE A 70 1.25 7.46 -9.84
CA ILE A 70 0.12 8.15 -9.21
C ILE A 70 -1.02 8.24 -10.22
N PRO A 71 -2.25 7.76 -9.89
CA PRO A 71 -3.31 7.69 -10.88
C PRO A 71 -3.78 9.10 -11.24
N PHE A 72 -3.97 9.38 -12.54
CA PHE A 72 -4.50 10.67 -12.99
C PHE A 72 -5.80 11.10 -12.27
N ARG A 73 -6.63 10.11 -11.90
CA ARG A 73 -7.93 10.30 -11.26
C ARG A 73 -7.90 10.29 -9.72
N TRP A 74 -6.72 10.28 -9.11
CA TRP A 74 -6.59 10.47 -7.67
C TRP A 74 -7.05 11.87 -7.26
N ASP A 75 -7.68 11.95 -6.09
CA ASP A 75 -8.11 13.18 -5.45
C ASP A 75 -6.89 13.86 -4.81
N THR A 76 -6.41 14.91 -5.48
CA THR A 76 -5.21 15.68 -5.09
C THR A 76 -5.35 16.40 -3.75
N THR A 77 -6.52 16.33 -3.10
CA THR A 77 -6.75 16.88 -1.76
C THR A 77 -6.62 15.83 -0.65
N THR A 78 -6.39 14.56 -1.00
CA THR A 78 -6.36 13.44 -0.04
C THR A 78 -5.01 12.75 -0.01
N ASP A 79 -4.44 12.60 1.19
CA ASP A 79 -3.21 11.84 1.39
C ASP A 79 -3.42 10.33 1.15
N ILE A 80 -2.33 9.62 0.85
CA ILE A 80 -2.33 8.16 0.65
C ILE A 80 -1.99 7.48 1.99
N GLU A 81 -2.88 6.59 2.45
CA GLU A 81 -2.71 5.80 3.67
C GLU A 81 -1.92 4.53 3.39
N VAL A 82 -1.03 4.15 4.31
CA VAL A 82 -0.20 2.95 4.17
C VAL A 82 -0.52 1.94 5.26
N ILE A 83 -0.68 0.69 4.84
CA ILE A 83 -1.01 -0.45 5.70
C ILE A 83 -0.09 -1.62 5.37
N VAL A 84 0.43 -2.29 6.38
CA VAL A 84 1.30 -3.47 6.26
C VAL A 84 0.61 -4.65 6.93
N ASP A 85 0.44 -5.74 6.21
CA ASP A 85 -0.03 -7.03 6.74
C ASP A 85 1.18 -7.95 6.95
N TRP A 86 1.42 -8.38 8.19
CA TRP A 86 2.60 -9.13 8.58
C TRP A 86 2.34 -10.07 9.76
N PHE A 87 3.22 -11.01 10.02
CA PHE A 87 3.16 -11.89 11.18
C PHE A 87 4.58 -12.23 11.68
N HIS A 88 4.64 -12.89 12.82
CA HIS A 88 5.86 -13.43 13.41
C HIS A 88 5.62 -14.89 13.83
N THR A 89 6.67 -15.65 14.15
CA THR A 89 6.55 -17.11 14.37
C THR A 89 6.88 -17.55 15.79
N GLY A 90 7.49 -16.67 16.58
CA GLY A 90 7.94 -16.87 17.93
C GLY A 90 6.95 -16.39 18.97
N ALA A 91 7.43 -16.38 20.22
CA ALA A 91 6.63 -16.01 21.39
C ALA A 91 6.91 -14.58 21.86
N ASP A 92 7.68 -13.80 21.10
CA ASP A 92 8.06 -12.45 21.50
C ASP A 92 6.85 -11.50 21.42
N ALA A 93 6.72 -10.65 22.43
CA ALA A 93 5.68 -9.64 22.56
C ALA A 93 6.22 -8.21 22.30
N GLY A 94 7.40 -8.10 21.68
CA GLY A 94 8.05 -6.86 21.34
C GLY A 94 7.32 -6.03 20.29
N THR A 95 8.06 -5.09 19.73
CA THR A 95 7.56 -4.09 18.78
C THR A 95 8.35 -4.14 17.48
N VAL A 96 7.68 -3.89 16.37
CA VAL A 96 8.33 -3.70 15.07
C VAL A 96 8.18 -2.25 14.64
N VAL A 97 9.25 -1.68 14.09
CA VAL A 97 9.23 -0.34 13.50
C VAL A 97 9.32 -0.48 11.98
N TRP A 98 8.21 -0.26 11.30
CA TRP A 98 8.17 -0.22 9.85
C TRP A 98 8.56 1.17 9.34
N GLY A 99 9.31 1.22 8.25
CA GLY A 99 9.76 2.43 7.59
C GLY A 99 9.38 2.44 6.11
N ILE A 100 8.99 3.61 5.63
CA ILE A 100 8.79 3.87 4.21
C ILE A 100 9.56 5.14 3.85
N GLU A 101 10.40 5.02 2.85
CA GLU A 101 10.96 6.14 2.11
C GLU A 101 10.31 6.23 0.76
N TYR A 102 9.94 7.43 0.33
CA TYR A 102 9.42 7.63 -1.01
C TYR A 102 9.99 8.89 -1.67
N LYS A 103 9.94 8.86 -2.99
CA LYS A 103 10.23 9.98 -3.89
C LYS A 103 9.22 9.95 -5.02
N SER A 104 8.74 11.09 -5.46
CA SER A 104 7.95 11.22 -6.67
C SER A 104 8.64 12.17 -7.65
N ILE A 105 8.39 11.98 -8.93
CA ILE A 105 8.92 12.85 -9.98
C ILE A 105 7.88 13.03 -11.08
N THR A 106 7.72 14.26 -11.53
CA THR A 106 6.87 14.60 -12.67
C THR A 106 7.67 14.49 -13.96
N THR A 107 7.01 14.10 -15.05
CA THR A 107 7.63 14.09 -16.38
C THR A 107 8.15 15.49 -16.74
N GLY A 108 9.42 15.57 -17.15
CA GLY A 108 10.09 16.82 -17.54
C GLY A 108 10.91 17.48 -16.43
N GLU A 109 10.89 16.94 -15.21
CA GLU A 109 11.72 17.41 -14.11
C GLU A 109 13.13 16.80 -14.13
N THR A 110 14.07 17.44 -13.41
CA THR A 110 15.39 16.86 -13.17
C THR A 110 15.24 15.64 -12.27
N PHE A 111 15.94 14.55 -12.59
CA PHE A 111 15.93 13.31 -11.82
C PHE A 111 16.72 13.43 -10.49
N ALA A 112 16.22 14.28 -9.60
CA ALA A 112 16.75 14.50 -8.26
C ALA A 112 15.63 14.83 -7.23
N PRO A 113 14.54 14.03 -7.17
CA PRO A 113 13.46 14.32 -6.25
C PRO A 113 13.88 14.14 -4.78
N PRO A 114 13.31 14.95 -3.86
CA PRO A 114 13.61 14.85 -2.43
C PRO A 114 13.13 13.51 -1.87
N THR A 115 13.86 12.99 -0.87
CA THR A 115 13.42 11.81 -0.10
C THR A 115 12.52 12.26 1.05
N VAL A 116 11.39 11.58 1.23
CA VAL A 116 10.55 11.72 2.42
C VAL A 116 10.46 10.37 3.13
N THR A 117 10.56 10.39 4.46
CA THR A 117 10.51 9.20 5.31
C THR A 117 9.34 9.26 6.27
N ILE A 118 8.60 8.15 6.39
CA ILE A 118 7.58 7.94 7.42
C ILE A 118 7.86 6.62 8.13
N THR A 119 7.59 6.55 9.44
CA THR A 119 7.81 5.34 10.24
C THR A 119 6.59 5.06 11.11
N GLN A 120 6.34 3.79 11.41
CA GLN A 120 5.27 3.37 12.30
C GLN A 120 5.74 2.22 13.20
N THR A 121 5.64 2.44 14.51
CA THR A 121 5.85 1.39 15.52
C THR A 121 4.55 0.64 15.75
N THR A 122 4.62 -0.70 15.85
CA THR A 122 3.49 -1.56 16.20
C THR A 122 3.93 -2.59 17.23
N ALA A 123 3.22 -2.70 18.33
CA ALA A 123 3.38 -3.80 19.28
C ALA A 123 2.75 -5.07 18.69
N VAL A 124 3.41 -6.21 18.85
CA VAL A 124 2.90 -7.51 18.43
C VAL A 124 1.53 -7.76 19.07
N GLY A 125 1.46 -7.84 20.40
CA GLY A 125 0.19 -8.00 21.12
C GLY A 125 -0.66 -9.24 20.75
N THR A 126 -0.15 -10.13 19.90
CA THR A 126 -0.79 -11.37 19.43
C THR A 126 0.14 -12.57 19.62
N ALA A 127 -0.43 -13.77 19.57
CA ALA A 127 0.37 -15.00 19.57
C ALA A 127 1.11 -15.20 18.23
N ALA A 128 2.06 -16.14 18.24
CA ALA A 128 2.73 -16.64 17.03
C ALA A 128 1.75 -16.98 15.90
N ASN A 129 2.17 -16.73 14.65
CA ASN A 129 1.44 -17.10 13.43
C ASN A 129 0.04 -16.48 13.30
N VAL A 130 -0.20 -15.36 13.98
CA VAL A 130 -1.42 -14.54 13.82
C VAL A 130 -1.10 -13.38 12.91
N LEU A 131 -1.89 -13.18 11.84
CA LEU A 131 -1.74 -12.02 10.96
C LEU A 131 -2.05 -10.73 11.72
N LEU A 132 -1.09 -9.82 11.73
CA LEU A 132 -1.19 -8.47 12.24
C LEU A 132 -1.33 -7.46 11.10
N ARG A 133 -1.90 -6.31 11.46
CA ARG A 133 -2.02 -5.16 10.57
C ARG A 133 -1.42 -3.92 11.23
N THR A 134 -0.43 -3.34 10.60
CA THR A 134 0.11 -2.02 10.96
C THR A 134 -0.47 -0.96 10.03
N THR A 135 -1.19 0.00 10.58
CA THR A 135 -1.61 1.22 9.86
C THR A 135 -0.71 2.38 10.23
N PHE A 136 -0.11 3.02 9.23
CA PHE A 136 0.72 4.19 9.45
C PHE A 136 -0.14 5.41 9.83
N THR A 137 0.26 6.09 10.89
CA THR A 137 -0.35 7.36 11.31
C THR A 137 0.10 8.52 10.41
N SER A 138 1.37 8.52 10.01
CA SER A 138 1.91 9.43 9.00
C SER A 138 1.57 8.90 7.60
N LYS A 139 1.12 9.78 6.72
CA LYS A 139 0.68 9.42 5.36
C LYS A 139 1.68 9.89 4.32
N ILE A 140 1.57 9.35 3.11
CA ILE A 140 2.21 9.97 1.94
C ILE A 140 1.36 11.19 1.59
N LEU A 141 1.94 12.38 1.79
CA LEU A 141 1.19 13.62 1.72
C LEU A 141 0.88 14.00 0.28
N ALA A 142 -0.35 14.47 0.04
CA ALA A 142 -0.76 14.96 -1.26
C ALA A 142 0.11 16.14 -1.74
N ALA A 143 0.62 16.95 -0.80
CA ALA A 143 1.54 18.05 -1.08
C ALA A 143 2.88 17.63 -1.69
N ASN A 144 3.25 16.35 -1.58
CA ASN A 144 4.48 15.82 -2.15
C ASN A 144 4.25 15.14 -3.50
N LEU A 145 3.03 15.14 -4.03
CA LEU A 145 2.66 14.39 -5.22
C LEU A 145 1.96 15.28 -6.25
N ALA A 146 2.17 14.99 -7.52
CA ALA A 146 1.34 15.46 -8.62
C ALA A 146 0.62 14.29 -9.32
N PRO A 147 -0.52 14.54 -9.98
CA PRO A 147 -1.13 13.55 -10.87
C PRO A 147 -0.12 13.08 -11.91
N GLU A 148 -0.08 11.77 -12.16
CA GLU A 148 0.83 11.15 -13.13
C GLU A 148 2.32 11.19 -12.76
N ASP A 149 2.63 11.48 -11.49
CA ASP A 149 3.97 11.26 -10.97
C ASP A 149 4.34 9.77 -11.00
N VAL A 150 5.61 9.51 -11.29
CA VAL A 150 6.21 8.21 -10.97
C VAL A 150 6.66 8.27 -9.51
N ILE A 151 6.14 7.38 -8.67
CA ILE A 151 6.54 7.25 -7.27
C ILE A 151 7.44 6.03 -7.09
N ALA A 152 8.61 6.24 -6.49
CA ALA A 152 9.50 5.17 -6.03
C ALA A 152 9.40 5.05 -4.52
N ILE A 153 9.29 3.82 -4.02
CA ILE A 153 9.06 3.50 -2.62
C ILE A 153 10.10 2.48 -2.17
N ARG A 154 10.74 2.74 -1.03
CA ARG A 154 11.54 1.77 -0.27
C ARG A 154 10.80 1.45 1.01
N PHE A 155 10.41 0.19 1.16
CA PHE A 155 9.81 -0.36 2.37
C PHE A 155 10.86 -1.15 3.14
N TYR A 156 10.91 -0.98 4.46
CA TYR A 156 11.93 -1.61 5.29
C TYR A 156 11.48 -1.78 6.74
N ARG A 157 12.11 -2.71 7.44
CA ARG A 157 12.10 -2.75 8.90
C ARG A 157 13.24 -1.89 9.42
N LYS A 158 12.94 -0.93 10.29
CA LYS A 158 13.94 -0.04 10.90
C LYS A 158 14.54 -0.71 12.14
N ALA A 159 15.25 -1.80 11.91
CA ALA A 159 15.74 -2.71 12.94
C ALA A 159 16.75 -2.06 13.91
N ALA A 160 17.42 -0.96 13.50
CA ALA A 160 18.32 -0.18 14.35
C ALA A 160 17.59 0.81 15.28
N ASP A 161 16.27 0.98 15.15
CA ASP A 161 15.47 1.83 16.02
C ASP A 161 15.35 1.20 17.42
N ALA A 162 15.57 1.99 18.47
CA ALA A 162 15.46 1.49 19.85
C ALA A 162 14.02 1.05 20.22
N ALA A 163 13.01 1.54 19.49
CA ALA A 163 11.63 1.12 19.63
C ALA A 163 11.29 -0.12 18.79
N ASP A 164 12.18 -0.61 17.92
CA ASP A 164 12.07 -1.97 17.42
C ASP A 164 12.60 -2.86 18.54
N THR A 165 11.80 -3.79 19.06
CA THR A 165 12.19 -4.71 20.15
C THR A 165 11.84 -6.17 19.87
N LEU A 166 11.23 -6.48 18.72
CA LEU A 166 10.92 -7.85 18.32
C LEU A 166 12.22 -8.62 17.95
N ASP A 167 12.64 -9.57 18.76
CA ASP A 167 13.88 -10.33 18.59
C ASP A 167 13.70 -11.59 17.71
N GLU A 168 13.04 -11.40 16.57
CA GLU A 168 12.81 -12.42 15.55
C GLU A 168 12.44 -11.77 14.20
N ASP A 169 12.30 -12.58 13.15
CA ASP A 169 11.92 -12.13 11.82
C ASP A 169 10.47 -11.64 11.78
N ALA A 170 10.26 -10.48 11.15
CA ALA A 170 8.94 -9.96 10.85
C ALA A 170 8.58 -10.32 9.39
N ARG A 171 7.59 -11.21 9.21
CA ARG A 171 7.22 -11.77 7.90
C ARG A 171 6.07 -11.00 7.28
N VAL A 172 6.35 -10.30 6.18
CA VAL A 172 5.39 -9.44 5.48
C VAL A 172 4.69 -10.22 4.38
N VAL A 173 3.36 -10.12 4.36
CA VAL A 173 2.49 -10.78 3.37
C VAL A 173 2.02 -9.79 2.31
N ASN A 174 1.69 -8.54 2.68
CA ASN A 174 1.27 -7.51 1.73
C ASN A 174 1.52 -6.11 2.29
N VAL A 175 1.75 -5.15 1.38
CA VAL A 175 1.72 -3.72 1.68
C VAL A 175 0.64 -3.06 0.83
N HIS A 176 -0.19 -2.23 1.46
CA HIS A 176 -1.33 -1.58 0.82
C HIS A 176 -1.19 -0.06 0.87
N PHE A 177 -1.41 0.59 -0.26
CA PHE A 177 -1.47 2.04 -0.39
C PHE A 177 -2.89 2.45 -0.76
N HIS A 178 -3.65 2.96 0.19
CA HIS A 178 -5.05 3.36 0.02
C HIS A 178 -5.16 4.83 -0.39
N PHE A 179 -5.90 5.10 -1.46
CA PHE A 179 -6.07 6.44 -2.01
C PHE A 179 -7.51 6.66 -2.50
N THR A 180 -7.94 7.92 -2.49
CA THR A 180 -9.28 8.29 -2.95
C THR A 180 -9.23 8.79 -4.39
N MET A 181 -10.22 8.42 -5.20
CA MET A 181 -10.40 8.92 -6.56
C MET A 181 -11.70 9.72 -6.66
N ASP A 182 -11.67 10.90 -7.27
CA ASP A 182 -12.81 11.83 -7.35
C ASP A 182 -13.20 12.22 -8.79
N LYS A 183 -12.47 11.76 -9.81
CA LYS A 183 -12.65 12.18 -11.22
C LYS A 183 -13.48 11.22 -12.07
N PHE A 184 -14.41 10.46 -11.48
CA PHE A 184 -15.22 9.46 -12.21
C PHE A 184 -16.35 10.02 -13.10
N GLY A 185 -16.45 11.34 -13.24
CA GLY A 185 -17.42 12.00 -14.12
C GLY A 185 -16.94 13.34 -14.68
N LYS A 186 -15.62 13.56 -14.68
CA LYS A 186 -15.00 14.72 -15.32
C LYS A 186 -14.47 14.27 -16.68
N ASP A 187 -14.76 15.04 -17.72
CA ASP A 187 -14.16 14.84 -19.04
C ASP A 187 -12.64 14.93 -18.91
N ILE A 188 -11.95 14.03 -19.62
CA ILE A 188 -10.48 13.93 -19.67
C ILE A 188 -9.84 15.13 -20.34
#